data_AF-A0A3D6EQV7-F1
#
_entry.id   AF-A0A3D6EQV7-F1
#
_cell.length_a   1.000
_cell.length_b   1.000
_cell.length_c   1.000
_cell.angle_alpha   90.00
_cell.angle_beta   90.00
_cell.angle_gamma   90.00
#
_symmetry.space_group_name_H-M   'P 1'
#
loop_
_entity.id
_entity.type
_entity.pdbx_description
1 polymer ?
#
loop_
_entity_poly.entity_id
_entity_poly.type
_entity_poly.pdbx_seq_one_letter_code
_entity_poly.pdbx_strand_id
1 'polypeptide(L)'
;MLNEKAGNMKKLIAAILLTVSFTSARAQVYAVTSPNGNLTLTVTTGADIKYTVTHGATVLITPSPIALTINGGIILGANPVVINTETSSVNGTITHLYGKNKILDEVYNEHRINFEGNYSLILRAYNEGVAYRFVTTHTGEIIVDSETANFNLAGAPGVFFPEADASLQSWERAYYRYNSINLIAVNRFAVTPTMFSYVDDGLRVVIAESDLFDYPGMYVQRTTQGMKGKWAAYPKTVSEPENIYAYHRVLTREDYIAKTQGTREFPWRVIIVSSDDKDLLTNQLIYKLAKPSVVADESFIVPGKSVWEWWHDA
;
A
#
# COMPACT_ATOMS: atom_id res chain seq x y z
N MET A 1 -29.66 47.14 56.77
CA MET A 1 -29.77 46.87 55.32
C MET A 1 -28.39 46.84 54.67
N LEU A 2 -27.51 45.92 55.07
CA LEU A 2 -26.18 45.72 54.47
C LEU A 2 -25.74 44.31 54.89
N ASN A 3 -26.26 43.25 54.26
CA ASN A 3 -25.65 41.91 54.30
C ASN A 3 -26.30 40.85 53.38
N GLU A 4 -26.88 41.25 52.24
CA GLU A 4 -27.49 40.27 51.30
C GLU A 4 -26.94 40.29 49.87
N LYS A 5 -25.91 41.10 49.58
CA LYS A 5 -25.38 41.22 48.20
C LYS A 5 -24.07 40.48 47.91
N ALA A 6 -23.46 39.80 48.88
CA ALA A 6 -22.17 39.12 48.68
C ALA A 6 -22.29 37.63 48.25
N GLY A 7 -23.46 37.00 48.41
CA GLY A 7 -23.66 35.57 48.14
C GLY A 7 -23.93 35.21 46.68
N ASN A 8 -24.45 36.15 45.88
CA ASN A 8 -24.90 35.87 44.51
C ASN A 8 -23.82 36.06 43.43
N MET A 9 -22.72 36.75 43.72
CA MET A 9 -21.66 36.97 42.72
C MET A 9 -20.69 35.79 42.60
N LYS A 10 -20.51 34.99 43.67
CA LYS A 10 -19.69 33.76 43.64
C LYS A 10 -20.40 32.57 43.00
N LYS A 11 -21.74 32.57 42.95
CA LYS A 11 -22.54 31.53 42.26
C LYS A 11 -22.72 31.82 40.77
N LEU A 12 -22.55 33.06 40.32
CA LEU A 12 -22.61 33.41 38.91
C LEU A 12 -21.31 33.09 38.16
N ILE A 13 -20.16 33.07 38.85
CA ILE A 13 -18.86 32.66 38.27
C ILE A 13 -18.75 31.12 38.17
N ALA A 14 -19.48 30.37 38.99
CA ALA A 14 -19.56 28.90 38.89
C ALA A 14 -20.58 28.40 37.85
N ALA A 15 -21.38 29.31 37.27
CA ALA A 15 -22.41 29.00 36.28
C ALA A 15 -22.02 29.39 34.83
N ILE A 16 -20.81 29.93 34.64
CA ILE A 16 -20.10 29.76 33.36
C ILE A 16 -19.56 28.33 33.40
N LEU A 17 -20.50 27.39 33.31
CA LEU A 17 -20.24 26.03 32.89
C LEU A 17 -19.43 26.19 31.61
N LEU A 18 -18.18 25.81 31.74
CA LEU A 18 -17.26 25.48 30.68
C LEU A 18 -17.94 24.42 29.79
N THR A 19 -18.87 24.83 28.93
CA THR A 19 -19.24 24.11 27.72
C THR A 19 -18.06 24.28 26.77
N VAL A 20 -16.93 23.67 27.14
CA VAL A 20 -16.01 23.16 26.14
C VAL A 20 -16.83 22.09 25.44
N SER A 21 -17.46 22.51 24.34
CA SER A 21 -17.91 21.60 23.32
C SER A 21 -16.66 20.84 22.91
N PHE A 22 -16.42 19.69 23.54
CA PHE A 22 -15.58 18.65 22.97
C PHE A 22 -16.29 18.25 21.68
N THR A 23 -15.98 18.97 20.60
CA THR A 23 -16.15 18.46 19.25
C THR A 23 -15.22 17.27 19.18
N SER A 24 -15.70 16.12 19.61
CA SER A 24 -15.07 14.85 19.30
C SER A 24 -15.02 14.82 17.78
N ALA A 25 -13.83 15.01 17.20
CA ALA A 25 -13.62 14.84 15.78
C ALA A 25 -14.13 13.43 15.44
N ARG A 26 -15.33 13.35 14.86
CA ARG A 26 -15.92 12.06 14.51
C ARG A 26 -15.06 11.49 13.40
N ALA A 27 -14.54 10.29 13.62
CA ALA A 27 -13.84 9.57 12.58
C ALA A 27 -14.77 9.44 11.37
N GLN A 28 -14.33 9.92 10.22
CA GLN A 28 -15.09 9.79 8.98
C GLN A 28 -14.73 8.45 8.34
N VAL A 29 -15.69 7.84 7.65
CA VAL A 29 -15.56 6.51 7.07
C VAL A 29 -15.90 6.58 5.58
N TYR A 30 -15.03 6.02 4.77
CA TYR A 30 -15.12 5.96 3.32
C TYR A 30 -14.91 4.53 2.88
N ALA A 31 -15.67 4.02 1.91
CA ALA A 31 -15.52 2.65 1.45
C ALA A 31 -15.61 2.56 -0.06
N VAL A 32 -14.98 1.52 -0.61
CA VAL A 32 -15.16 1.07 -1.98
C VAL A 32 -15.36 -0.44 -1.99
N THR A 33 -16.40 -0.89 -2.68
CA THR A 33 -16.79 -2.30 -2.76
C THR A 33 -16.63 -2.78 -4.20
N SER A 34 -16.13 -3.99 -4.38
CA SER A 34 -15.96 -4.64 -5.68
C SER A 34 -17.29 -4.78 -6.44
N PRO A 35 -17.27 -4.89 -7.79
CA PRO A 35 -18.48 -5.05 -8.60
C PRO A 35 -19.39 -6.22 -8.19
N ASN A 36 -18.83 -7.34 -7.72
CA ASN A 36 -19.61 -8.49 -7.25
C ASN A 36 -20.05 -8.39 -5.77
N GLY A 37 -19.68 -7.32 -5.06
CA GLY A 37 -20.05 -7.10 -3.67
C GLY A 37 -19.18 -7.81 -2.62
N ASN A 38 -18.25 -8.68 -3.02
CA ASN A 38 -17.56 -9.54 -2.07
C ASN A 38 -16.41 -8.83 -1.36
N LEU A 39 -15.60 -8.06 -2.06
CA LEU A 39 -14.47 -7.33 -1.46
C LEU A 39 -14.87 -5.90 -1.12
N THR A 40 -14.52 -5.46 0.08
CA THR A 40 -14.67 -4.05 0.49
C THR A 40 -13.38 -3.55 1.13
N LEU A 41 -12.89 -2.41 0.65
CA LEU A 41 -11.80 -1.64 1.25
C LEU A 41 -12.42 -0.41 1.93
N THR A 42 -12.27 -0.32 3.25
CA THR A 42 -12.80 0.79 4.06
C THR A 42 -11.64 1.61 4.62
N VAL A 43 -11.73 2.92 4.53
CA VAL A 43 -10.80 3.90 5.10
C VAL A 43 -11.50 4.69 6.19
N THR A 44 -10.85 4.79 7.34
CA THR A 44 -11.29 5.62 8.47
C THR A 44 -10.28 6.74 8.69
N THR A 45 -10.74 7.98 8.74
CA THR A 45 -9.91 9.17 8.96
C THR A 45 -10.21 9.74 10.34
N GLY A 46 -9.25 9.61 11.27
CA GLY A 46 -9.32 10.13 12.64
C GLY A 46 -8.07 10.93 12.98
N ALA A 47 -7.37 10.55 14.06
CA ALA A 47 -6.03 11.08 14.34
C ALA A 47 -4.99 10.62 13.28
N ASP A 48 -5.25 9.47 12.66
CA ASP A 48 -4.49 8.88 11.57
C ASP A 48 -5.45 8.31 10.50
N ILE A 49 -4.92 8.03 9.31
CA ILE A 49 -5.63 7.26 8.27
C ILE A 49 -5.40 5.78 8.53
N LYS A 50 -6.49 5.01 8.66
CA LYS A 50 -6.44 3.54 8.72
C LYS A 50 -7.32 2.94 7.65
N TYR A 51 -6.97 1.74 7.19
CA TYR A 51 -7.84 0.95 6.33
C TYR A 51 -8.13 -0.45 6.88
N THR A 52 -9.24 -1.02 6.44
CA THR A 52 -9.63 -2.42 6.64
C THR A 52 -10.02 -3.05 5.30
N VAL A 53 -9.86 -4.37 5.20
CA VAL A 53 -10.31 -5.15 4.04
C VAL A 53 -11.14 -6.33 4.51
N THR A 54 -12.31 -6.50 3.90
CA THR A 54 -13.20 -7.63 4.15
C THR A 54 -13.52 -8.36 2.85
N HIS A 55 -13.76 -9.67 2.97
CA HIS A 55 -14.35 -10.51 1.94
C HIS A 55 -15.66 -11.11 2.47
N GLY A 56 -16.80 -10.60 2.02
CA GLY A 56 -18.11 -10.85 2.65
C GLY A 56 -18.09 -10.39 4.12
N ALA A 57 -18.37 -11.31 5.04
CA ALA A 57 -18.31 -11.06 6.48
C ALA A 57 -16.91 -11.29 7.09
N THR A 58 -15.97 -11.89 6.37
CA THR A 58 -14.63 -12.21 6.88
C THR A 58 -13.73 -10.97 6.81
N VAL A 59 -13.17 -10.57 7.96
CA VAL A 59 -12.15 -9.52 8.04
C VAL A 59 -10.79 -10.13 7.68
N LEU A 60 -10.10 -9.56 6.70
CA LEU A 60 -8.79 -10.01 6.25
C LEU A 60 -7.69 -9.09 6.77
N ILE A 61 -7.89 -7.77 6.61
CA ILE A 61 -7.01 -6.73 7.15
C ILE A 61 -7.79 -5.95 8.20
N THR A 62 -7.32 -6.03 9.43
CA THR A 62 -7.79 -5.22 10.57
C THR A 62 -7.25 -3.79 10.46
N PRO A 63 -7.76 -2.81 11.23
CA PRO A 63 -7.39 -1.41 11.08
C PRO A 63 -5.87 -1.20 10.99
N SER A 64 -5.42 -0.81 9.82
CA SER A 64 -4.00 -0.74 9.45
C SER A 64 -3.64 0.70 9.07
N PRO A 65 -2.70 1.36 9.77
CA PRO A 65 -2.32 2.73 9.45
C PRO A 65 -1.61 2.83 8.10
N ILE A 66 -1.85 3.93 7.42
CA ILE A 66 -1.17 4.32 6.18
C ILE A 66 -0.77 5.79 6.22
N ALA A 67 0.44 6.12 5.76
CA ALA A 67 0.95 7.50 5.71
C ALA A 67 2.17 7.62 4.81
N LEU A 68 2.44 8.84 4.33
CA LEU A 68 3.74 9.23 3.77
C LEU A 68 4.35 10.33 4.63
N THR A 69 5.63 10.17 4.99
CA THR A 69 6.42 11.23 5.64
C THR A 69 7.33 11.85 4.59
N ILE A 70 7.19 13.15 4.36
CA ILE A 70 7.92 13.87 3.32
C ILE A 70 8.61 15.12 3.87
N ASN A 71 9.66 15.56 3.16
CA ASN A 71 10.35 16.83 3.36
C ASN A 71 10.76 17.10 4.81
N GLY A 72 11.32 16.09 5.49
CA GLY A 72 11.85 16.25 6.85
C GLY A 72 10.78 16.26 7.94
N GLY A 73 9.65 15.58 7.73
CA GLY A 73 8.67 15.32 8.79
C GLY A 73 7.22 15.76 8.54
N ILE A 74 6.85 16.20 7.34
CA ILE A 74 5.44 16.43 6.98
C ILE A 74 4.78 15.06 6.81
N ILE A 75 3.78 14.74 7.64
CA ILE A 75 3.11 13.43 7.62
C ILE A 75 1.76 13.55 6.90
N LEU A 76 1.70 13.10 5.65
CA LEU A 76 0.46 12.92 4.89
C LEU A 76 -0.29 11.73 5.49
N GLY A 77 -1.39 12.02 6.21
CA GLY A 77 -2.20 11.02 6.92
C GLY A 77 -2.23 11.20 8.44
N ALA A 78 -1.51 12.17 9.00
CA ALA A 78 -1.68 12.59 10.40
C ALA A 78 -2.72 13.72 10.49
N ASN A 79 -3.68 13.58 11.39
CA ASN A 79 -4.84 14.49 11.55
C ASN A 79 -5.43 14.93 10.19
N PRO A 80 -5.74 13.98 9.29
CA PRO A 80 -6.18 14.28 7.93
C PRO A 80 -7.47 15.12 7.92
N VAL A 81 -7.47 16.18 7.12
CA VAL A 81 -8.67 16.98 6.83
C VAL A 81 -9.14 16.66 5.43
N VAL A 82 -10.32 16.04 5.31
CA VAL A 82 -10.92 15.71 4.01
C VAL A 82 -11.57 16.95 3.42
N ILE A 83 -11.21 17.30 2.19
CA ILE A 83 -11.80 18.41 1.42
C ILE A 83 -13.07 17.95 0.73
N ASN A 84 -12.97 16.87 -0.05
CA ASN A 84 -14.07 16.26 -0.79
C ASN A 84 -13.72 14.82 -1.16
N THR A 85 -14.69 14.10 -1.71
CA THR A 85 -14.49 12.78 -2.27
C THR A 85 -15.19 12.63 -3.62
N GLU A 86 -14.68 11.71 -4.43
CA GLU A 86 -15.21 11.35 -5.73
C GLU A 86 -15.32 9.83 -5.82
N THR A 87 -16.44 9.33 -6.34
CA THR A 87 -16.63 7.91 -6.61
C THR A 87 -16.87 7.69 -8.09
N SER A 88 -16.37 6.58 -8.61
CA SER A 88 -16.60 6.19 -9.99
C SER A 88 -16.63 4.67 -10.14
N SER A 89 -17.21 4.21 -11.24
CA SER A 89 -17.21 2.80 -11.65
C SER A 89 -16.66 2.73 -13.06
N VAL A 90 -15.74 1.80 -13.29
CA VAL A 90 -15.15 1.53 -14.59
C VAL A 90 -15.60 0.16 -15.06
N ASN A 91 -15.99 0.09 -16.33
CA ASN A 91 -16.28 -1.14 -17.04
C ASN A 91 -15.74 -1.00 -18.46
N GLY A 92 -14.55 -1.54 -18.69
CA GLY A 92 -13.82 -1.45 -19.95
C GLY A 92 -12.91 -2.64 -20.15
N THR A 93 -11.95 -2.48 -21.06
CA THR A 93 -10.99 -3.53 -21.39
C THR A 93 -9.61 -2.94 -21.66
N ILE A 94 -8.57 -3.62 -21.22
CA ILE A 94 -7.17 -3.33 -21.56
C ILE A 94 -6.73 -4.33 -22.62
N THR A 95 -6.34 -3.84 -23.79
CA THR A 95 -5.63 -4.66 -24.79
C THR A 95 -4.15 -4.47 -24.60
N HIS A 96 -3.39 -5.56 -24.54
CA HIS A 96 -1.94 -5.50 -24.47
C HIS A 96 -1.30 -6.50 -25.43
N LEU A 97 -0.07 -6.20 -25.84
CA LEU A 97 0.57 -6.92 -26.93
C LEU A 97 0.95 -8.37 -26.57
N TYR A 98 1.47 -8.58 -25.35
CA TYR A 98 1.94 -9.89 -24.87
C TYR A 98 1.61 -10.14 -23.41
N GLY A 99 1.06 -11.33 -23.14
CA GLY A 99 0.76 -11.79 -21.79
C GLY A 99 -0.04 -13.09 -21.84
N LYS A 100 -0.63 -13.48 -20.71
CA LYS A 100 -1.44 -14.70 -20.64
C LYS A 100 -2.72 -14.61 -21.48
N ASN A 101 -3.23 -13.39 -21.67
CA ASN A 101 -4.46 -13.09 -22.40
C ASN A 101 -4.24 -11.85 -23.26
N LYS A 102 -4.84 -11.78 -24.46
CA LYS A 102 -4.72 -10.58 -25.33
C LYS A 102 -5.52 -9.38 -24.81
N ILE A 103 -6.67 -9.64 -24.20
CA ILE A 103 -7.62 -8.65 -23.70
C ILE A 103 -7.89 -8.97 -22.23
N LEU A 104 -7.88 -7.95 -21.39
CA LEU A 104 -8.19 -8.01 -19.97
C LEU A 104 -9.43 -7.17 -19.68
N ASP A 105 -10.35 -7.69 -18.88
CA ASP A 105 -11.46 -6.89 -18.37
C ASP A 105 -10.95 -5.89 -17.33
N GLU A 106 -11.29 -4.62 -17.51
CA GLU A 106 -10.99 -3.53 -16.59
C GLU A 106 -12.28 -3.10 -15.92
N VAL A 107 -12.67 -3.84 -14.88
CA VAL A 107 -13.93 -3.64 -14.17
C VAL A 107 -13.67 -3.46 -12.68
N TYR A 108 -13.89 -2.25 -12.17
CA TYR A 108 -13.67 -1.91 -10.77
C TYR A 108 -14.52 -0.72 -10.33
N ASN A 109 -14.67 -0.58 -9.01
CA ASN A 109 -15.15 0.65 -8.40
C ASN A 109 -13.96 1.42 -7.79
N GLU A 110 -14.01 2.75 -7.84
CA GLU A 110 -12.99 3.64 -7.31
C GLU A 110 -13.58 4.67 -6.36
N HIS A 111 -12.80 5.01 -5.34
CA HIS A 111 -13.09 6.11 -4.42
C HIS A 111 -11.82 6.93 -4.23
N ARG A 112 -11.86 8.19 -4.65
CA ARG A 112 -10.81 9.18 -4.42
C ARG A 112 -11.19 10.05 -3.23
N ILE A 113 -10.29 10.17 -2.27
CA ILE A 113 -10.44 11.04 -1.09
C ILE A 113 -9.38 12.12 -1.20
N ASN A 114 -9.80 13.37 -1.30
CA ASN A 114 -8.90 14.52 -1.43
C ASN A 114 -8.74 15.17 -0.05
N PHE A 115 -7.49 15.40 0.35
CA PHE A 115 -7.15 15.96 1.67
C PHE A 115 -6.51 17.34 1.53
N GLU A 116 -6.62 18.15 2.58
CA GLU A 116 -5.72 19.30 2.75
C GLU A 116 -4.26 18.83 2.79
N GLY A 117 -3.33 19.68 2.33
CA GLY A 117 -1.91 19.31 2.23
C GLY A 117 -1.50 18.72 0.87
N ASN A 118 -2.29 18.97 -0.18
CA ASN A 118 -1.96 18.64 -1.58
C ASN A 118 -1.76 17.14 -1.87
N TYR A 119 -2.55 16.29 -1.20
CA TYR A 119 -2.53 14.86 -1.44
C TYR A 119 -3.92 14.24 -1.49
N SER A 120 -4.00 13.09 -2.14
CA SER A 120 -5.20 12.27 -2.25
C SER A 120 -4.86 10.82 -1.93
N LEU A 121 -5.86 10.07 -1.48
CA LEU A 121 -5.84 8.61 -1.44
C LEU A 121 -6.80 8.09 -2.50
N ILE A 122 -6.33 7.24 -3.39
CA ILE A 122 -7.17 6.54 -4.37
C ILE A 122 -7.33 5.10 -3.91
N LEU A 123 -8.58 4.64 -3.85
CA LEU A 123 -8.97 3.28 -3.51
C LEU A 123 -9.60 2.62 -4.72
N ARG A 124 -9.20 1.40 -5.08
CA ARG A 124 -9.86 0.58 -6.11
C ARG A 124 -10.26 -0.77 -5.55
N ALA A 125 -11.45 -1.22 -5.91
CA ALA A 125 -11.92 -2.57 -5.63
C ALA A 125 -12.31 -3.29 -6.93
N TYR A 126 -11.53 -4.32 -7.24
CA TYR A 126 -11.79 -5.32 -8.26
C TYR A 126 -12.41 -6.55 -7.61
N ASN A 127 -12.95 -7.46 -8.41
CA ASN A 127 -13.44 -8.74 -7.88
C ASN A 127 -12.28 -9.62 -7.37
N GLU A 128 -11.09 -9.43 -7.94
CA GLU A 128 -9.88 -10.22 -7.66
C GLU A 128 -8.99 -9.62 -6.56
N GLY A 129 -9.31 -8.43 -6.06
CA GLY A 129 -8.51 -7.75 -5.04
C GLY A 129 -8.84 -6.27 -4.88
N VAL A 130 -8.26 -5.67 -3.84
CA VAL A 130 -8.35 -4.23 -3.57
C VAL A 130 -6.97 -3.60 -3.61
N ALA A 131 -6.92 -2.32 -3.91
CA ALA A 131 -5.67 -1.57 -3.92
C ALA A 131 -5.86 -0.13 -3.45
N TYR A 132 -4.82 0.45 -2.87
CA TYR A 132 -4.77 1.88 -2.62
C TYR A 132 -3.44 2.48 -3.08
N ARG A 133 -3.43 3.79 -3.35
CA ARG A 133 -2.21 4.57 -3.53
C ARG A 133 -2.37 6.02 -3.09
N PHE A 134 -1.26 6.62 -2.70
CA PHE A 134 -1.17 8.06 -2.54
C PHE A 134 -1.00 8.74 -3.90
N VAL A 135 -1.55 9.93 -4.03
CA VAL A 135 -1.28 10.87 -5.12
C VAL A 135 -0.95 12.20 -4.50
N THR A 136 0.12 12.86 -4.94
CA THR A 136 0.51 14.18 -4.46
C THR A 136 0.53 15.20 -5.59
N THR A 137 0.36 16.47 -5.23
CA THR A 137 0.37 17.61 -6.15
C THR A 137 1.31 18.72 -5.67
N HIS A 138 2.40 18.34 -4.99
CA HIS A 138 3.44 19.28 -4.59
C HIS A 138 4.26 19.71 -5.81
N THR A 139 4.60 20.99 -5.89
CA THR A 139 5.45 21.53 -6.96
C THR A 139 6.91 21.17 -6.74
N GLY A 140 7.64 20.86 -7.81
CA GLY A 140 9.09 20.57 -7.75
C GLY A 140 9.41 19.18 -7.18
N GLU A 141 10.67 18.96 -6.81
CA GLU A 141 11.10 17.72 -6.16
C GLU A 141 10.71 17.70 -4.68
N ILE A 142 10.40 16.51 -4.18
CA ILE A 142 10.20 16.20 -2.75
C ILE A 142 11.13 15.06 -2.34
N ILE A 143 11.40 15.00 -1.04
CA ILE A 143 12.04 13.86 -0.39
C ILE A 143 10.94 13.08 0.35
N VAL A 144 10.89 11.77 0.13
CA VAL A 144 10.07 10.85 0.91
C VAL A 144 10.96 10.21 1.96
N ASP A 145 10.80 10.65 3.20
CA ASP A 145 11.58 10.17 4.35
C ASP A 145 11.21 8.71 4.65
N SER A 146 9.90 8.43 4.71
CA SER A 146 9.40 7.08 4.95
C SER A 146 7.95 6.91 4.50
N GLU A 147 7.56 5.65 4.30
CA GLU A 147 6.17 5.26 4.06
C GLU A 147 5.70 4.34 5.19
N THR A 148 4.49 4.59 5.69
CA THR A 148 3.76 3.67 6.56
C THR A 148 2.76 2.93 5.69
N ALA A 149 2.98 1.62 5.50
CA ALA A 149 2.02 0.72 4.85
C ALA A 149 1.85 -0.52 5.74
N ASN A 150 0.92 -0.48 6.69
CA ASN A 150 0.66 -1.63 7.54
C ASN A 150 -0.33 -2.59 6.89
N PHE A 151 -0.17 -3.87 7.21
CA PHE A 151 -1.06 -4.95 6.84
C PHE A 151 -1.30 -5.79 8.10
N ASN A 152 -2.13 -5.27 8.99
CA ASN A 152 -2.49 -5.95 10.24
C ASN A 152 -3.46 -7.09 9.90
N LEU A 153 -2.90 -8.28 9.65
CA LEU A 153 -3.64 -9.48 9.27
C LEU A 153 -4.58 -9.90 10.40
N ALA A 154 -5.84 -10.19 10.06
CA ALA A 154 -6.75 -10.82 11.02
C ALA A 154 -6.25 -12.23 11.38
N GLY A 155 -6.30 -12.58 12.67
CA GLY A 155 -5.84 -13.87 13.15
C GLY A 155 -4.33 -14.09 12.95
N ALA A 156 -3.95 -15.33 12.64
CA ALA A 156 -2.54 -15.70 12.44
C ALA A 156 -2.39 -16.68 11.27
N PRO A 157 -2.70 -16.24 10.03
CA PRO A 157 -2.78 -17.11 8.85
C PRO A 157 -1.46 -17.83 8.56
N GLY A 158 -1.52 -18.93 7.82
CA GLY A 158 -0.34 -19.53 7.22
C GLY A 158 0.29 -18.59 6.19
N VAL A 159 1.54 -18.82 5.82
CA VAL A 159 2.26 -17.93 4.90
C VAL A 159 3.29 -18.71 4.08
N PHE A 160 3.39 -18.33 2.81
CA PHE A 160 4.50 -18.66 1.93
C PHE A 160 5.43 -17.45 1.91
N PHE A 161 6.53 -17.55 2.66
CA PHE A 161 7.40 -16.44 3.01
C PHE A 161 8.70 -16.51 2.19
N PRO A 162 8.79 -15.79 1.06
CA PRO A 162 10.01 -15.68 0.27
C PRO A 162 11.00 -14.75 0.98
N GLU A 163 11.66 -15.31 1.99
CA GLU A 163 12.42 -14.54 2.95
C GLU A 163 13.60 -13.82 2.32
N ALA A 164 13.68 -12.51 2.57
CA ALA A 164 14.78 -11.67 2.16
C ALA A 164 15.78 -11.50 3.32
N ASP A 165 16.99 -11.10 2.95
CA ASP A 165 18.06 -10.82 3.89
C ASP A 165 18.41 -9.32 3.91
N ALA A 166 19.21 -8.93 4.90
CA ALA A 166 19.58 -7.54 5.16
C ALA A 166 20.36 -6.87 4.00
N SER A 167 20.87 -7.64 3.02
CA SER A 167 21.57 -7.06 1.87
C SER A 167 20.63 -6.30 0.93
N LEU A 168 19.35 -6.72 0.85
CA LEU A 168 18.37 -6.19 -0.11
C LEU A 168 18.86 -6.25 -1.58
N GLN A 169 19.67 -7.26 -1.94
CA GLN A 169 20.33 -7.32 -3.26
C GLN A 169 19.63 -8.18 -4.30
N SER A 170 18.94 -9.25 -3.89
CA SER A 170 18.26 -10.17 -4.81
C SER A 170 16.86 -10.55 -4.31
N TRP A 171 15.98 -10.78 -5.29
CA TRP A 171 14.60 -11.25 -5.13
C TRP A 171 14.45 -12.76 -5.45
N GLU A 172 15.55 -13.46 -5.68
CA GLU A 172 15.58 -14.92 -5.91
C GLU A 172 15.51 -15.67 -4.58
N ARG A 173 14.28 -15.86 -4.07
CA ARG A 173 14.05 -16.45 -2.75
C ARG A 173 13.30 -17.76 -2.84
N ALA A 174 13.71 -18.72 -2.01
CA ALA A 174 12.90 -19.90 -1.74
C ALA A 174 11.67 -19.52 -0.90
N TYR A 175 10.54 -20.19 -1.14
CA TYR A 175 9.33 -19.98 -0.35
C TYR A 175 9.36 -20.87 0.90
N TYR A 176 9.55 -20.27 2.07
CA TYR A 176 9.38 -20.97 3.33
C TYR A 176 7.91 -21.02 3.71
N ARG A 177 7.38 -22.23 3.95
CA ARG A 177 5.99 -22.39 4.37
C ARG A 177 5.91 -22.43 5.89
N TYR A 178 5.14 -21.51 6.45
CA TYR A 178 4.76 -21.53 7.86
C TYR A 178 3.25 -21.73 7.96
N ASN A 179 2.81 -22.57 8.89
CA ASN A 179 1.38 -22.75 9.16
C ASN A 179 0.76 -21.57 9.90
N SER A 180 1.58 -20.67 10.44
CA SER A 180 1.14 -19.42 11.06
C SER A 180 2.25 -18.36 10.98
N ILE A 181 1.88 -17.10 10.76
CA ILE A 181 2.79 -15.95 10.86
C ILE A 181 3.43 -15.81 12.26
N ASN A 182 2.89 -16.43 13.30
CA ASN A 182 3.47 -16.43 14.65
C ASN A 182 4.75 -17.27 14.76
N LEU A 183 5.01 -18.14 13.78
CA LEU A 183 6.26 -18.90 13.69
C LEU A 183 7.41 -18.09 13.07
N ILE A 184 7.11 -16.90 12.55
CA ILE A 184 8.10 -15.98 11.99
C ILE A 184 8.49 -14.99 13.08
N ALA A 185 9.79 -14.86 13.33
CA ALA A 185 10.30 -13.85 14.26
C ALA A 185 9.98 -12.42 13.77
N VAL A 186 9.67 -11.53 14.71
CA VAL A 186 9.47 -10.11 14.42
C VAL A 186 10.71 -9.53 13.72
N ASN A 187 10.49 -8.58 12.81
CA ASN A 187 11.50 -7.92 11.96
C ASN A 187 12.08 -8.76 10.82
N ARG A 188 11.80 -10.07 10.73
CA ARG A 188 12.06 -10.84 9.51
C ARG A 188 11.19 -10.29 8.38
N PHE A 189 11.68 -10.30 7.15
CA PHE A 189 10.97 -9.70 6.02
C PHE A 189 11.15 -10.52 4.75
N ALA A 190 10.17 -10.42 3.85
CA ALA A 190 10.11 -11.15 2.59
C ALA A 190 9.96 -10.18 1.42
N VAL A 191 10.32 -10.64 0.23
CA VAL A 191 10.00 -9.93 -1.01
C VAL A 191 8.50 -10.01 -1.29
N THR A 192 7.98 -9.04 -2.06
CA THR A 192 6.65 -9.16 -2.65
C THR A 192 6.72 -9.94 -3.98
N PRO A 193 5.65 -10.65 -4.38
CA PRO A 193 4.43 -10.92 -3.64
C PRO A 193 4.64 -11.91 -2.49
N THR A 194 3.93 -11.72 -1.38
CA THR A 194 3.88 -12.69 -0.26
C THR A 194 2.43 -13.14 -0.03
N MET A 195 2.22 -14.46 0.05
CA MET A 195 0.88 -15.06 0.16
C MET A 195 0.59 -15.56 1.57
N PHE A 196 -0.61 -15.24 2.06
CA PHE A 196 -1.18 -15.66 3.33
C PHE A 196 -2.38 -16.59 3.09
N SER A 197 -2.50 -17.61 3.93
CA SER A 197 -3.51 -18.67 3.82
C SER A 197 -4.41 -18.67 5.06
N TYR A 198 -5.65 -18.27 4.87
CA TYR A 198 -6.74 -18.35 5.85
C TYR A 198 -7.46 -19.68 5.63
N VAL A 199 -6.94 -20.74 6.25
CA VAL A 199 -7.37 -22.12 5.96
C VAL A 199 -8.84 -22.34 6.32
N ASP A 200 -9.27 -21.83 7.47
CA ASP A 200 -10.64 -22.01 7.97
C ASP A 200 -11.68 -21.27 7.11
N ASP A 201 -11.31 -20.12 6.54
CA ASP A 201 -12.14 -19.35 5.61
C ASP A 201 -12.05 -19.84 4.16
N GLY A 202 -11.09 -20.72 3.83
CA GLY A 202 -10.80 -21.12 2.46
C GLY A 202 -10.24 -19.99 1.59
N LEU A 203 -9.62 -18.96 2.18
CA LEU A 203 -9.14 -17.77 1.47
C LEU A 203 -7.61 -17.73 1.34
N ARG A 204 -7.15 -17.11 0.25
CA ARG A 204 -5.77 -16.65 0.04
C ARG A 204 -5.76 -15.14 -0.04
N VAL A 205 -4.77 -14.54 0.60
CA VAL A 205 -4.49 -13.11 0.53
C VAL A 205 -3.06 -12.93 0.05
N VAL A 206 -2.85 -12.19 -1.03
CA VAL A 206 -1.49 -11.90 -1.54
C VAL A 206 -1.24 -10.40 -1.43
N ILE A 207 -0.19 -10.04 -0.70
CA ILE A 207 0.29 -8.66 -0.61
C ILE A 207 1.34 -8.44 -1.70
N ALA A 208 1.14 -7.41 -2.51
CA ALA A 208 2.00 -7.07 -3.63
C ALA A 208 1.99 -5.54 -3.87
N GLU A 209 2.70 -5.10 -4.91
CA GLU A 209 2.62 -3.74 -5.43
C GLU A 209 2.52 -3.72 -6.96
N SER A 210 2.07 -2.59 -7.51
CA SER A 210 2.07 -2.33 -8.95
C SER A 210 2.40 -0.87 -9.22
N ASP A 211 2.70 -0.55 -10.48
CA ASP A 211 3.13 0.78 -10.93
C ASP A 211 4.39 1.30 -10.22
N LEU A 212 5.33 0.38 -9.94
CA LEU A 212 6.60 0.70 -9.30
C LEU A 212 7.55 1.42 -10.27
N PHE A 213 7.47 2.74 -10.28
CA PHE A 213 8.30 3.61 -11.11
C PHE A 213 8.91 4.72 -10.25
N ASP A 214 10.23 4.94 -10.35
CA ASP A 214 10.95 5.99 -9.61
C ASP A 214 10.64 6.00 -8.10
N TYR A 215 10.57 4.81 -7.49
CA TYR A 215 10.27 4.61 -6.08
C TYR A 215 10.86 3.26 -5.63
N PRO A 216 11.31 3.09 -4.37
CA PRO A 216 11.87 1.82 -3.92
C PRO A 216 10.82 0.71 -3.88
N GLY A 217 11.22 -0.50 -4.26
CA GLY A 217 10.37 -1.69 -4.14
C GLY A 217 10.07 -2.04 -2.68
N MET A 218 8.86 -2.54 -2.45
CA MET A 218 8.32 -2.91 -1.14
C MET A 218 8.66 -4.36 -0.80
N TYR A 219 9.32 -4.52 0.34
CA TYR A 219 9.36 -5.76 1.12
C TYR A 219 8.24 -5.76 2.16
N VAL A 220 7.84 -6.94 2.64
CA VAL A 220 6.90 -7.07 3.77
C VAL A 220 7.62 -7.60 5.00
N GLN A 221 7.57 -6.86 6.10
CA GLN A 221 8.25 -7.16 7.35
C GLN A 221 7.25 -7.58 8.44
N ARG A 222 7.57 -8.67 9.15
CA ARG A 222 6.80 -9.16 10.29
C ARG A 222 6.79 -8.15 11.43
N THR A 223 5.60 -7.77 11.88
CA THR A 223 5.35 -7.00 13.11
C THR A 223 4.82 -7.91 14.21
N THR A 224 4.27 -7.38 15.30
CA THR A 224 3.50 -8.19 16.26
C THR A 224 2.08 -8.45 15.74
N GLN A 225 1.47 -7.48 15.07
CA GLN A 225 0.06 -7.48 14.62
C GLN A 225 -0.16 -8.10 13.23
N GLY A 226 0.88 -8.21 12.41
CA GLY A 226 0.77 -8.71 11.04
C GLY A 226 2.05 -8.44 10.26
N MET A 227 1.93 -7.71 9.16
CA MET A 227 3.05 -7.24 8.35
C MET A 227 3.05 -5.72 8.23
N LYS A 228 4.18 -5.15 7.81
CA LYS A 228 4.29 -3.76 7.35
C LYS A 228 5.23 -3.68 6.15
N GLY A 229 5.09 -2.65 5.33
CA GLY A 229 6.05 -2.35 4.28
C GLY A 229 7.44 -2.06 4.85
N LYS A 230 8.46 -2.43 4.10
CA LYS A 230 9.88 -2.11 4.33
C LYS A 230 10.51 -1.78 3.00
N TRP A 231 11.30 -0.71 2.97
CA TRP A 231 11.96 -0.22 1.75
C TRP A 231 13.46 -0.10 1.97
N ALA A 232 14.21 -0.20 0.89
CA ALA A 232 15.60 0.23 0.87
C ALA A 232 15.65 1.77 0.91
N ALA A 233 16.53 2.33 1.73
CA ALA A 233 16.78 3.77 1.70
C ALA A 233 17.53 4.17 0.42
N TYR A 234 17.42 5.43 0.01
CA TYR A 234 18.00 5.95 -1.22
C TYR A 234 19.54 5.77 -1.24
N PRO A 235 20.15 5.35 -2.37
CA PRO A 235 21.60 5.16 -2.43
C PRO A 235 22.34 6.49 -2.32
N LYS A 236 23.32 6.57 -1.40
CA LYS A 236 24.19 7.73 -1.21
C LYS A 236 25.51 7.58 -1.96
N THR A 237 26.11 6.40 -1.86
CA THR A 237 27.31 6.04 -2.62
C THR A 237 27.15 4.66 -3.23
N VAL A 238 27.71 4.49 -4.42
CA VAL A 238 27.74 3.24 -5.17
C VAL A 238 29.19 2.88 -5.52
N SER A 239 29.49 1.60 -5.60
CA SER A 239 30.79 1.12 -6.07
C SER A 239 30.89 1.27 -7.58
N GLU A 240 32.07 1.68 -8.05
CA GLU A 240 32.41 1.80 -9.47
C GLU A 240 33.54 0.80 -9.78
N PRO A 241 33.22 -0.48 -10.04
CA PRO A 241 34.24 -1.48 -10.30
C PRO A 241 34.86 -1.29 -11.69
N GLU A 242 36.18 -1.48 -11.80
CA GLU A 242 36.90 -1.38 -13.09
C GLU A 242 36.62 -2.57 -14.03
N ASN A 243 36.20 -3.71 -13.46
CA ASN A 243 35.87 -4.90 -14.23
C ASN A 243 34.46 -4.77 -14.84
N ILE A 244 34.37 -4.82 -16.18
CA ILE A 244 33.11 -4.74 -16.93
C ILE A 244 32.08 -5.82 -16.56
N TYR A 245 32.51 -6.93 -15.94
CA TYR A 245 31.65 -8.01 -15.49
C TYR A 245 31.19 -7.85 -14.02
N ALA A 246 31.67 -6.83 -13.31
CA ALA A 246 31.32 -6.60 -11.92
C ALA A 246 30.10 -5.68 -11.80
N TYR A 247 29.21 -6.03 -10.88
CA TYR A 247 28.01 -5.24 -10.59
C TYR A 247 28.34 -4.01 -9.73
N HIS A 248 27.69 -2.88 -10.02
CA HIS A 248 27.66 -1.73 -9.10
C HIS A 248 26.87 -2.12 -7.84
N ARG A 249 27.37 -1.73 -6.67
CA ARG A 249 26.78 -2.05 -5.36
C ARG A 249 26.54 -0.78 -4.59
N VAL A 250 25.40 -0.69 -3.91
CA VAL A 250 25.16 0.40 -2.95
C VAL A 250 26.06 0.19 -1.74
N LEU A 251 26.92 1.17 -1.44
CA LEU A 251 27.87 1.12 -0.32
C LEU A 251 27.29 1.81 0.91
N THR A 252 26.66 2.96 0.73
CA THR A 252 25.97 3.70 1.79
C THR A 252 24.62 4.21 1.30
N ARG A 253 23.72 4.48 2.23
CA ARG A 253 22.37 4.96 1.96
C ARG A 253 22.11 6.26 2.72
N GLU A 254 21.21 7.06 2.19
CA GLU A 254 20.66 8.23 2.86
C GLU A 254 19.66 7.82 3.95
N ASP A 255 19.13 8.80 4.68
CA ASP A 255 18.12 8.63 5.74
C ASP A 255 16.67 8.75 5.23
N TYR A 256 16.48 8.86 3.91
CA TYR A 256 15.19 8.87 3.22
C TYR A 256 15.08 7.73 2.19
N ILE A 257 13.87 7.41 1.75
CA ILE A 257 13.62 6.27 0.84
C ILE A 257 13.52 6.67 -0.64
N ALA A 258 13.10 7.90 -0.95
CA ALA A 258 13.02 8.38 -2.32
C ALA A 258 13.27 9.89 -2.43
N LYS A 259 13.89 10.31 -3.54
CA LYS A 259 13.88 11.69 -4.02
C LYS A 259 13.17 11.68 -5.38
N THR A 260 12.11 12.46 -5.53
CA THR A 260 11.20 12.37 -6.69
C THR A 260 10.51 13.70 -6.98
N GLN A 261 9.93 13.86 -8.17
CA GLN A 261 8.88 14.86 -8.42
C GLN A 261 7.72 14.76 -7.42
N GLY A 262 7.23 15.91 -6.95
CA GLY A 262 6.17 16.03 -5.95
C GLY A 262 4.76 15.95 -6.50
N THR A 263 4.57 16.16 -7.81
CA THR A 263 3.31 15.90 -8.50
C THR A 263 3.39 14.54 -9.15
N ARG A 264 2.82 13.52 -8.51
CA ARG A 264 2.92 12.14 -8.98
C ARG A 264 1.90 11.22 -8.34
N GLU A 265 1.77 10.04 -8.96
CA GLU A 265 1.12 8.88 -8.39
C GLU A 265 2.21 7.97 -7.78
N PHE A 266 1.97 7.51 -6.55
CA PHE A 266 2.82 6.52 -5.90
C PHE A 266 2.41 5.10 -6.28
N PRO A 267 3.31 4.11 -6.14
CA PRO A 267 2.97 2.72 -6.46
C PRO A 267 1.74 2.24 -5.70
N TRP A 268 0.94 1.39 -6.34
CA TRP A 268 -0.19 0.74 -5.71
C TRP A 268 0.28 -0.22 -4.63
N ARG A 269 -0.42 -0.22 -3.49
CA ARG A 269 -0.37 -1.29 -2.49
C ARG A 269 -1.55 -2.20 -2.75
N VAL A 270 -1.26 -3.45 -3.10
CA VAL A 270 -2.23 -4.39 -3.67
C VAL A 270 -2.47 -5.54 -2.71
N ILE A 271 -3.74 -5.83 -2.48
CA ILE A 271 -4.20 -6.96 -1.68
C ILE A 271 -5.11 -7.79 -2.59
N ILE A 272 -4.51 -8.79 -3.22
CA ILE A 272 -5.24 -9.80 -4.01
C ILE A 272 -5.91 -10.75 -3.03
N VAL A 273 -7.15 -11.12 -3.30
CA VAL A 273 -7.91 -12.08 -2.49
C VAL A 273 -8.51 -13.12 -3.42
N SER A 274 -8.39 -14.40 -3.03
CA SER A 274 -9.01 -15.49 -3.77
C SER A 274 -9.60 -16.54 -2.84
N SER A 275 -10.73 -17.12 -3.25
CA SER A 275 -11.32 -18.33 -2.66
C SER A 275 -11.01 -19.61 -3.44
N ASP A 276 -10.40 -19.52 -4.63
CA ASP A 276 -9.88 -20.66 -5.40
C ASP A 276 -8.42 -20.38 -5.82
N ASP A 277 -7.50 -21.30 -5.48
CA ASP A 277 -6.08 -21.17 -5.82
C ASP A 277 -5.87 -21.07 -7.36
N LYS A 278 -6.80 -21.58 -8.18
CA LYS A 278 -6.75 -21.45 -9.64
C LYS A 278 -6.89 -20.01 -10.12
N ASP A 279 -7.66 -19.19 -9.40
CA ASP A 279 -7.86 -17.79 -9.77
C ASP A 279 -6.56 -17.00 -9.62
N LEU A 280 -5.69 -17.38 -8.68
CA LEU A 280 -4.36 -16.77 -8.53
C LEU A 280 -3.47 -16.97 -9.76
N LEU A 281 -3.64 -18.08 -10.49
CA LEU A 281 -2.86 -18.37 -11.70
C LEU A 281 -3.26 -17.46 -12.87
N THR A 282 -4.51 -17.03 -12.91
CA THR A 282 -5.08 -16.23 -14.01
C THR A 282 -5.28 -14.77 -13.63
N ASN A 283 -5.12 -14.40 -12.35
CA ASN A 283 -5.19 -13.03 -11.84
C ASN A 283 -4.21 -12.10 -12.57
N GLN A 284 -4.74 -10.99 -13.08
CA GLN A 284 -3.98 -9.95 -13.80
C GLN A 284 -3.99 -8.59 -13.09
N LEU A 285 -4.39 -8.55 -11.81
CA LEU A 285 -4.60 -7.29 -11.08
C LEU A 285 -3.35 -6.42 -11.05
N ILE A 286 -2.16 -7.02 -10.94
CA ILE A 286 -0.89 -6.28 -11.01
C ILE A 286 -0.78 -5.52 -12.35
N TYR A 287 -1.08 -6.17 -13.48
CA TYR A 287 -1.06 -5.51 -14.78
C TYR A 287 -2.16 -4.44 -14.89
N LYS A 288 -3.39 -4.75 -14.47
CA LYS A 288 -4.54 -3.82 -14.53
C LYS A 288 -4.30 -2.51 -13.76
N LEU A 289 -3.43 -2.55 -12.74
CA LEU A 289 -3.08 -1.38 -11.92
C LEU A 289 -1.88 -0.58 -12.44
N ALA A 290 -1.10 -1.13 -13.38
CA ALA A 290 0.06 -0.45 -13.92
C ALA A 290 -0.34 0.71 -14.85
N LYS A 291 0.51 1.72 -14.96
CA LYS A 291 0.30 2.78 -15.97
C LYS A 291 0.26 2.20 -17.40
N PRO A 292 -0.55 2.77 -18.30
CA PRO A 292 -0.60 2.34 -19.70
C PRO A 292 0.76 2.44 -20.41
N SER A 293 0.90 1.70 -21.52
CA SER A 293 2.07 1.78 -22.41
C SER A 293 2.28 3.21 -22.91
N VAL A 294 3.54 3.65 -22.89
CA VAL A 294 3.97 4.93 -23.50
C VAL A 294 4.62 4.72 -24.87
N VAL A 295 4.68 3.48 -25.34
CA VAL A 295 5.22 3.12 -26.65
C VAL A 295 4.10 3.20 -27.68
N ALA A 296 4.23 4.10 -28.64
CA ALA A 296 3.16 4.35 -29.62
C ALA A 296 3.10 3.29 -30.75
N ASP A 297 4.27 2.82 -31.19
CA ASP A 297 4.39 1.76 -32.19
C ASP A 297 5.10 0.56 -31.57
N GLU A 298 4.37 -0.52 -31.35
CA GLU A 298 4.89 -1.74 -30.73
C GLU A 298 5.21 -2.83 -31.77
N SER A 299 5.12 -2.54 -33.08
CA SER A 299 5.28 -3.52 -34.17
C SER A 299 6.68 -4.14 -34.26
N PHE A 300 7.70 -3.44 -33.75
CA PHE A 300 9.08 -3.92 -33.74
C PHE A 300 9.36 -4.92 -32.61
N ILE A 301 8.46 -5.02 -31.62
CA ILE A 301 8.61 -5.96 -30.51
C ILE A 301 8.13 -7.32 -31.03
N VAL A 302 8.99 -8.34 -31.00
CA VAL A 302 8.65 -9.69 -31.48
C VAL A 302 9.17 -10.74 -30.48
N PRO A 303 8.29 -11.49 -29.79
CA PRO A 303 8.70 -12.48 -28.80
C PRO A 303 9.26 -13.74 -29.49
N GLY A 304 10.12 -14.47 -28.79
CA GLY A 304 10.78 -15.65 -29.33
C GLY A 304 11.28 -16.61 -28.26
N LYS A 305 12.06 -17.60 -28.70
CA LYS A 305 12.76 -18.55 -27.83
C LYS A 305 14.27 -18.43 -28.09
N SER A 306 15.08 -18.68 -27.07
CA SER A 306 16.54 -18.71 -27.17
C SER A 306 17.07 -20.07 -26.75
N VAL A 307 18.09 -20.56 -27.45
CA VAL A 307 18.96 -21.63 -26.95
C VAL A 307 20.11 -20.91 -26.25
N TRP A 308 20.05 -20.87 -24.93
CA TRP A 308 20.88 -19.96 -24.15
C TRP A 308 22.18 -20.65 -23.70
N GLU A 309 23.29 -20.29 -24.36
CA GLU A 309 24.62 -20.87 -24.17
C GLU A 309 25.13 -20.79 -22.72
N TRP A 310 24.83 -19.69 -22.03
CA TRP A 310 25.29 -19.46 -20.65
C TRP A 310 24.81 -20.54 -19.67
N TRP A 311 23.61 -21.12 -19.90
CA TRP A 311 23.05 -22.12 -19.00
C TRP A 311 23.76 -23.47 -19.07
N HIS A 312 24.32 -23.84 -20.23
CA HIS A 312 24.97 -25.13 -20.45
C HIS A 312 26.48 -25.03 -20.72
N ASP A 313 27.09 -23.86 -20.46
CA ASP A 313 28.53 -23.62 -20.52
C ASP A 313 29.19 -24.10 -21.83
N ALA A 314 28.55 -23.82 -22.98
CA ALA A 314 29.08 -24.16 -24.31
C ALA A 314 30.09 -23.13 -24.84
#